data_AF-A0A6J6KK67-F1
#
_entry.id   AF-A0A6J6KK67-F1
#
_cell.length_a   1.000
_cell.length_b   1.000
_cell.length_c   1.000
_cell.angle_alpha   90.00
_cell.angle_beta   90.00
_cell.angle_gamma   90.00
#
_symmetry.space_group_name_H-M   'P 1'
#
loop_
_entity.id
_entity.type
_entity.pdbx_description
1 polymer ?
#
loop_
_entity_poly.entity_id
_entity_poly.type
_entity_poly.pdbx_seq_one_letter_code
_entity_poly.pdbx_strand_id
1 'polypeptide(L)'
;MLGVAVGDSEKEVKDVFRALMRLHHPDLAASRASVAPKVIDPSLLTEAYSVVLESIQTSPDGLVPVLGHQPTPLLSPPSAYPPLVAEHDGDTIWIEAPPDEAYQRLLDSAATLGGIGHVDRNLGLLEVIVRFEGGPSCSVLMTLQGRAHGTDVFCEMESIEADPTPSIRPVLESLVEQLASRT
;
A
#
# COMPACT_ATOMS: atom_id res chain seq x y z
N MET A 1 10.68 21.38 -6.31
CA MET A 1 9.61 21.06 -5.33
C MET A 1 10.17 20.48 -4.03
N LEU A 2 11.18 19.60 -4.07
CA LEU A 2 11.93 19.18 -2.86
C LEU A 2 13.04 20.14 -2.44
N GLY A 3 13.58 20.98 -3.33
CA GLY A 3 14.64 21.94 -2.98
C GLY A 3 16.03 21.33 -2.83
N VAL A 4 16.22 20.08 -3.28
CA VAL A 4 17.49 19.35 -3.30
C VAL A 4 18.37 19.80 -4.47
N ALA A 5 19.68 19.79 -4.27
CA ALA A 5 20.69 20.20 -5.24
C ALA A 5 21.30 19.00 -5.98
N VAL A 6 21.89 19.28 -7.14
CA VAL A 6 22.71 18.30 -7.86
C VAL A 6 23.93 17.96 -7.00
N GLY A 7 24.23 16.67 -6.88
CA GLY A 7 25.31 16.17 -6.02
C GLY A 7 24.89 15.87 -4.58
N ASP A 8 23.63 16.11 -4.19
CA ASP A 8 23.14 15.69 -2.88
C ASP A 8 23.14 14.16 -2.77
N SER A 9 23.49 13.66 -1.59
CA SER A 9 23.43 12.24 -1.23
C SER A 9 22.01 11.81 -0.85
N GLU A 10 21.76 10.50 -0.87
CA GLU A 10 20.49 9.92 -0.40
C GLU A 10 20.10 10.40 1.01
N LYS A 11 21.10 10.57 1.89
CA LYS A 11 20.89 11.04 3.25
C LYS A 11 20.36 12.48 3.28
N GLU A 12 20.93 13.37 2.48
CA GLU A 12 20.52 14.78 2.42
C GLU A 12 19.10 14.92 1.85
N VAL A 13 18.78 14.13 0.82
CA VAL A 13 17.42 14.06 0.27
C VAL A 13 16.42 13.55 1.31
N LYS A 14 16.77 12.50 2.08
CA LYS A 14 15.95 11.99 3.19
C LYS A 14 15.68 13.03 4.26
N ASP A 15 16.69 13.80 4.64
CA ASP A 15 16.56 14.80 5.69
C ASP A 15 15.68 15.98 5.25
N VAL A 16 15.81 16.43 3.99
CA VAL A 16 14.95 17.46 3.40
C VAL A 16 13.50 16.98 3.26
N PHE A 17 13.29 15.76 2.76
CA PHE A 17 11.94 15.16 2.66
C PHE A 17 11.26 15.08 4.02
N ARG A 18 11.95 14.60 5.06
CA ARG A 18 11.41 14.52 6.42
C ARG A 18 11.07 15.89 7.00
N ALA A 19 11.88 16.91 6.71
CA ALA A 19 11.59 18.28 7.14
C ALA A 19 10.32 18.83 6.48
N LEU A 20 10.14 18.59 5.17
CA LEU A 20 8.96 19.01 4.42
C LEU A 20 7.70 18.24 4.85
N MET A 21 7.80 16.93 5.08
CA MET A 21 6.69 16.11 5.59
C MET A 21 6.25 16.56 6.98
N ARG A 22 7.17 16.88 7.89
CA ARG A 22 6.83 17.45 9.20
C ARG A 22 6.21 18.83 9.10
N LEU A 23 6.65 19.65 8.14
CA LEU A 23 6.14 21.00 7.94
C LEU A 23 4.72 21.01 7.36
N HIS A 24 4.42 20.06 6.47
CA HIS A 24 3.16 19.97 5.73
C HIS A 24 2.26 18.82 6.20
N HIS A 25 2.58 18.16 7.32
CA HIS A 25 1.77 17.07 7.86
C HIS A 25 0.34 17.57 8.15
N PRO A 26 -0.71 16.84 7.72
CA PRO A 26 -2.10 17.27 7.90
C PRO A 26 -2.44 17.56 9.37
N ASP A 27 -1.95 16.73 10.30
CA ASP A 27 -2.18 16.91 11.74
C ASP A 27 -1.54 18.19 12.33
N LEU A 28 -0.44 18.67 11.75
CA LEU A 28 0.24 19.89 12.20
C LEU A 28 -0.24 21.13 11.45
N ALA A 29 -0.66 20.97 10.20
CA ALA A 29 -1.22 22.01 9.36
C ALA A 29 -2.62 22.46 9.86
N ALA A 30 -3.44 21.54 10.36
CA ALA A 30 -4.73 21.83 10.97
C ALA A 30 -4.64 22.77 12.20
N SER A 31 -3.50 22.76 12.90
CA SER A 31 -3.23 23.59 14.09
C SER A 31 -2.68 24.99 13.76
N ARG A 32 -2.24 25.23 12.51
CA ARG A 32 -1.55 26.46 12.06
C ARG A 32 -2.35 27.32 11.08
N ALA A 33 -3.63 27.05 10.89
CA ALA A 33 -4.47 27.61 9.83
C ALA A 33 -4.66 29.14 9.82
N SER A 34 -4.14 29.91 10.79
CA SER A 34 -4.34 31.37 10.82
C SER A 34 -3.29 32.18 10.07
N VAL A 35 -2.16 31.58 9.71
CA VAL A 35 -1.16 32.18 8.81
C VAL A 35 -0.54 31.04 8.04
N ALA A 36 -0.47 31.15 6.71
CA ALA A 36 0.64 30.69 5.86
C ALA A 36 0.17 30.05 4.53
N PRO A 37 1.10 29.45 3.75
CA PRO A 37 1.38 29.76 2.36
C PRO A 37 0.82 28.62 1.49
N LYS A 38 1.27 28.50 0.24
CA LYS A 38 0.93 27.38 -0.66
C LYS A 38 1.20 26.02 0.03
N VAL A 39 0.16 25.38 0.59
CA VAL A 39 0.25 24.05 1.20
C VAL A 39 0.56 23.06 0.08
N ILE A 40 1.68 22.36 0.20
CA ILE A 40 2.04 21.29 -0.74
C ILE A 40 1.36 20.01 -0.25
N ASP A 41 0.68 19.32 -1.15
CA ASP A 41 0.06 18.03 -0.87
C ASP A 41 1.14 16.98 -0.51
N PRO A 42 1.04 16.29 0.64
CA PRO A 42 1.96 15.23 1.04
C PRO A 42 2.12 14.10 0.02
N SER A 43 1.09 13.83 -0.81
CA SER A 43 1.17 12.85 -1.89
C SER A 43 2.18 13.25 -2.96
N LEU A 44 2.17 14.53 -3.38
CA LEU A 44 3.13 15.09 -4.34
C LEU A 44 4.55 15.14 -3.79
N LEU A 45 4.71 15.32 -2.47
CA LEU A 45 6.03 15.22 -1.81
C LEU A 45 6.57 13.79 -1.84
N THR A 46 5.70 12.80 -1.60
CA THR A 46 6.06 11.38 -1.62
C THR A 46 6.45 10.95 -3.04
N GLU A 47 5.67 11.34 -4.04
CA GLU A 47 5.97 11.09 -5.45
C GLU A 47 7.32 11.69 -5.86
N ALA A 48 7.54 12.97 -5.54
CA ALA A 48 8.80 13.63 -5.86
C ALA A 48 10.00 12.96 -5.16
N TYR A 49 9.83 12.48 -3.93
CA TYR A 49 10.90 11.82 -3.18
C TYR A 49 11.27 10.47 -3.77
N SER A 50 10.27 9.67 -4.20
CA SER A 50 10.49 8.39 -4.88
C SER A 50 11.31 8.55 -6.16
N VAL A 51 10.98 9.54 -6.98
CA VAL A 51 11.72 9.83 -8.23
C VAL A 51 13.18 10.20 -7.95
N VAL A 52 13.44 11.00 -6.91
CA VAL A 52 14.81 11.40 -6.57
C VAL A 52 15.62 10.22 -6.00
N LEU A 53 15.03 9.39 -5.13
CA LEU A 53 15.70 8.19 -4.64
C LEU A 53 16.07 7.23 -5.77
N GLU A 54 15.16 7.00 -6.71
CA GLU A 54 15.40 6.13 -7.86
C GLU A 54 16.55 6.69 -8.72
N SER A 55 16.60 8.01 -8.92
CA SER A 55 17.69 8.66 -9.66
C SER A 55 19.06 8.50 -8.97
N ILE A 56 19.07 8.43 -7.63
CA ILE A 56 20.30 8.23 -6.85
C ILE A 56 20.74 6.77 -6.91
N GLN A 57 19.80 5.82 -6.79
CA GLN A 57 20.08 4.38 -6.84
C GLN A 57 20.57 3.91 -8.20
N THR A 58 20.12 4.57 -9.28
CA THR A 58 20.56 4.30 -10.65
C THR A 58 21.81 5.08 -11.03
N SER A 59 22.24 6.06 -10.22
CA SER A 59 23.45 6.85 -10.42
C SER A 59 24.69 6.05 -10.02
N PRO A 60 25.75 6.00 -10.86
CA PRO A 60 26.99 5.29 -10.54
C PRO A 60 27.69 5.82 -9.29
N ASP A 61 27.46 7.10 -8.96
CA ASP A 61 28.11 7.77 -7.84
C ASP A 61 27.23 7.81 -6.57
N GLY A 62 25.97 7.33 -6.64
CA GLY A 62 25.05 7.37 -5.50
C GLY A 62 24.67 8.81 -5.07
N LEU A 63 24.72 9.75 -6.01
CA LEU A 63 24.39 11.17 -5.82
C LEU A 63 23.34 11.63 -6.83
N VAL A 64 22.61 12.70 -6.51
CA VAL A 64 21.63 13.33 -7.42
C VAL A 64 22.36 13.74 -8.72
N PRO A 65 21.99 13.16 -9.87
CA PRO A 65 22.72 13.38 -11.12
C PRO A 65 22.49 14.78 -11.71
N VAL A 66 23.45 15.27 -12.50
CA VAL A 66 23.23 16.43 -13.39
C VAL A 66 22.21 16.00 -14.43
N LEU A 67 21.00 16.56 -14.39
CA LEU A 67 19.96 16.33 -15.39
C LEU A 67 20.40 16.91 -16.75
N GLY A 68 21.18 16.13 -17.52
CA GLY A 68 21.06 16.18 -18.97
C GLY A 68 19.63 15.75 -19.33
N HIS A 69 19.06 16.34 -20.36
CA HIS A 69 17.74 15.99 -20.92
C HIS A 69 17.74 14.53 -21.46
N GLN A 70 17.89 13.55 -20.58
CA GLN A 70 17.56 12.18 -20.90
C GLN A 70 16.04 12.12 -20.99
N PRO A 71 15.48 11.52 -22.06
CA PRO A 71 14.07 11.19 -22.06
C PRO A 71 13.82 10.37 -20.81
N THR A 72 12.92 10.84 -19.95
CA THR A 72 12.30 10.01 -18.91
C THR A 72 12.04 8.65 -19.53
N PRO A 73 12.64 7.55 -19.03
CA PRO A 73 12.04 6.26 -19.27
C PRO A 73 10.62 6.43 -18.73
N LEU A 74 9.63 6.33 -19.61
CA LEU A 74 8.28 6.05 -19.14
C LEU A 74 8.45 4.79 -18.31
N LEU A 75 8.36 4.92 -16.98
CA LEU A 75 8.19 3.76 -16.12
C LEU A 75 7.00 3.03 -16.73
N SER A 76 7.28 1.92 -17.41
CA SER A 76 6.24 0.94 -17.66
C SER A 76 5.57 0.73 -16.30
N PRO A 77 4.23 0.76 -16.21
CA PRO A 77 3.56 0.40 -14.96
C PRO A 77 4.20 -0.91 -14.46
N PRO A 78 4.41 -1.06 -13.13
CA PRO A 78 5.07 -2.24 -12.59
C PRO A 78 4.47 -3.46 -13.28
N SER A 79 5.34 -4.30 -13.85
CA SER A 79 4.93 -5.49 -14.59
C SER A 79 3.86 -6.21 -13.80
N ALA A 80 2.63 -6.25 -14.34
CA ALA A 80 1.51 -6.92 -13.72
C ALA A 80 1.98 -8.25 -13.14
N TYR A 81 1.87 -8.40 -11.81
CA TYR A 81 2.35 -9.62 -11.17
C TYR A 81 1.60 -10.81 -11.79
N PRO A 82 2.26 -11.97 -11.97
CA PRO A 82 1.57 -13.13 -12.50
C PRO A 82 0.36 -13.47 -11.61
N PRO A 83 -0.75 -13.93 -12.17
CA PRO A 83 -1.90 -14.35 -11.37
C PRO A 83 -1.48 -15.47 -10.42
N LEU A 84 -2.00 -15.45 -9.20
CA LEU A 84 -1.81 -16.53 -8.24
C LEU A 84 -2.95 -17.54 -8.35
N VAL A 85 -2.64 -18.80 -8.05
CA VAL A 85 -3.67 -19.80 -7.80
C VAL A 85 -4.16 -19.57 -6.37
N ALA A 86 -5.45 -19.26 -6.24
CA ALA A 86 -6.11 -19.09 -4.96
C ALA A 86 -7.50 -19.70 -5.02
N GLU A 87 -7.95 -20.25 -3.90
CA GLU A 87 -9.30 -20.78 -3.72
C GLU A 87 -9.72 -20.57 -2.27
N HIS A 88 -11.03 -20.57 -2.01
CA HIS A 88 -11.54 -20.44 -0.65
C HIS A 88 -12.43 -21.62 -0.28
N ASP A 89 -12.33 -22.07 0.97
CA ASP A 89 -13.23 -23.03 1.58
C ASP A 89 -13.72 -22.46 2.93
N GLY A 90 -15.04 -22.36 3.07
CA GLY A 90 -15.64 -21.66 4.21
C GLY A 90 -15.14 -20.21 4.33
N ASP A 91 -14.42 -19.95 5.42
CA ASP A 91 -13.83 -18.67 5.82
C ASP A 91 -12.31 -18.61 5.61
N THR A 92 -11.74 -19.59 4.91
CA THR A 92 -10.30 -19.71 4.69
C THR A 92 -9.98 -19.60 3.21
N ILE A 93 -8.97 -18.79 2.86
CA ILE A 93 -8.40 -18.71 1.50
C ILE A 93 -7.07 -19.46 1.49
N TRP A 94 -6.91 -20.39 0.56
CA TRP A 94 -5.62 -20.97 0.20
C TRP A 94 -4.99 -20.15 -0.93
N ILE A 95 -3.69 -19.84 -0.80
CA ILE A 95 -2.90 -19.16 -1.83
C ILE A 95 -1.65 -19.98 -2.13
N GLU A 96 -1.44 -20.35 -3.40
CA GLU A 96 -0.25 -21.08 -3.87
C GLU A 96 0.96 -20.13 -4.02
N ALA A 97 1.35 -19.49 -2.92
CA ALA A 97 2.48 -18.58 -2.83
C ALA A 97 3.11 -18.62 -1.43
N PRO A 98 4.42 -18.34 -1.29
CA PRO A 98 5.05 -18.19 0.01
C PRO A 98 4.45 -17.01 0.78
N PRO A 99 4.53 -17.00 2.13
CA PRO A 99 3.82 -16.02 2.96
C PRO A 99 4.08 -14.55 2.61
N ASP A 100 5.32 -14.21 2.26
CA ASP A 100 5.68 -12.83 1.90
C ASP A 100 5.01 -12.35 0.62
N GLU A 101 4.93 -13.22 -0.39
CA GLU A 101 4.27 -12.91 -1.66
C GLU A 101 2.74 -12.93 -1.48
N ALA A 102 2.21 -13.94 -0.80
CA ALA A 102 0.79 -14.03 -0.47
C ALA A 102 0.30 -12.80 0.29
N TYR A 103 1.06 -12.34 1.30
CA TYR A 103 0.74 -11.15 2.07
C TYR A 103 0.68 -9.89 1.19
N GLN A 104 1.70 -9.68 0.38
CA GLN A 104 1.76 -8.51 -0.49
C GLN A 104 0.59 -8.51 -1.49
N ARG A 105 0.31 -9.65 -2.12
CA ARG A 105 -0.77 -9.78 -3.11
C ARG A 105 -2.15 -9.66 -2.49
N LEU A 106 -2.33 -10.16 -1.27
CA LEU A 106 -3.57 -10.01 -0.52
C LEU A 106 -3.78 -8.56 -0.09
N LEU A 107 -2.74 -7.85 0.35
CA LEU A 107 -2.80 -6.42 0.68
C LEU A 107 -3.23 -5.58 -0.52
N ASP A 108 -2.61 -5.80 -1.67
CA ASP A 108 -2.95 -5.08 -2.91
C ASP A 108 -4.41 -5.34 -3.31
N SER A 109 -4.87 -6.59 -3.20
CA SER A 109 -6.26 -6.98 -3.51
C SER A 109 -7.25 -6.35 -2.50
N ALA A 110 -6.95 -6.44 -1.21
CA ALA A 110 -7.79 -5.88 -0.15
C ALA A 110 -7.93 -4.35 -0.26
N ALA A 111 -6.88 -3.65 -0.70
CA ALA A 111 -6.91 -2.21 -0.89
C ALA A 111 -7.87 -1.76 -2.01
N THR A 112 -8.22 -2.64 -2.96
CA THR A 112 -9.26 -2.34 -3.95
C THR A 112 -10.67 -2.63 -3.45
N LEU A 113 -10.79 -3.54 -2.48
CA LEU A 113 -12.06 -3.97 -1.90
C LEU A 113 -12.60 -2.95 -0.88
N GLY A 114 -11.72 -2.34 -0.09
CA GLY A 114 -12.11 -1.44 0.99
C GLY A 114 -10.96 -0.65 1.59
N GLY A 115 -11.24 0.01 2.70
CA GLY A 115 -10.23 0.79 3.42
C GLY A 115 -9.39 -0.12 4.31
N ILE A 116 -8.06 -0.04 4.22
CA ILE A 116 -7.18 -0.81 5.10
C ILE A 116 -7.28 -0.27 6.53
N GLY A 117 -7.67 -1.14 7.47
CA GLY A 117 -7.80 -0.81 8.90
C GLY A 117 -6.51 -1.05 9.67
N HIS A 118 -5.86 -2.18 9.41
CA HIS A 118 -4.65 -2.59 10.12
C HIS A 118 -3.73 -3.46 9.25
N VAL A 119 -2.42 -3.33 9.46
CA VAL A 119 -1.38 -4.07 8.74
C VAL A 119 -0.28 -4.42 9.75
N ASP A 120 -0.06 -5.71 9.98
CA ASP A 120 1.13 -6.21 10.66
C ASP A 120 1.70 -7.40 9.89
N ARG A 121 2.70 -7.12 9.04
CA ARG A 121 3.36 -8.13 8.23
C ARG A 121 4.15 -9.15 9.07
N ASN A 122 4.66 -8.75 10.24
CA ASN A 122 5.45 -9.65 11.07
C ASN A 122 4.56 -10.70 11.75
N LEU A 123 3.32 -10.32 12.08
CA LEU A 123 2.32 -11.22 12.64
C LEU A 123 1.43 -11.88 11.57
N GLY A 124 1.57 -11.50 10.30
CA GLY A 124 0.72 -11.98 9.22
C GLY A 124 -0.73 -11.50 9.38
N LEU A 125 -0.95 -10.30 9.91
CA LEU A 125 -2.27 -9.72 10.10
C LEU A 125 -2.55 -8.65 9.06
N LEU A 126 -3.77 -8.68 8.53
CA LEU A 126 -4.31 -7.67 7.63
C LEU A 126 -5.78 -7.47 7.97
N GLU A 127 -6.20 -6.23 8.20
CA GLU A 127 -7.59 -5.87 8.40
C GLU A 127 -8.05 -4.94 7.28
N VAL A 128 -9.20 -5.24 6.69
CA VAL A 128 -9.87 -4.38 5.73
C VAL A 128 -11.28 -4.05 6.21
N ILE A 129 -11.65 -2.78 6.06
CA ILE A 129 -12.99 -2.27 6.33
C ILE A 129 -13.75 -2.20 5.01
N VAL A 130 -14.80 -3.01 4.89
CA VAL A 130 -15.64 -3.10 3.69
C VAL A 130 -17.02 -2.52 3.98
N ARG A 131 -17.60 -1.81 3.00
CA ARG A 131 -18.97 -1.27 3.12
C ARG A 131 -19.89 -2.05 2.19
N PHE A 132 -20.87 -2.73 2.76
CA PHE A 132 -21.90 -3.41 1.96
C PHE A 132 -22.94 -2.41 1.44
N GLU A 133 -23.37 -2.59 0.18
CA GLU A 133 -24.43 -1.76 -0.40
C GLU A 133 -25.74 -1.99 0.36
N GLY A 134 -26.30 -0.93 0.94
CA GLY A 134 -27.50 -1.02 1.78
C GLY A 134 -27.32 -1.77 3.10
N GLY A 135 -26.09 -2.20 3.44
CA GLY A 135 -25.75 -2.95 4.65
C GLY A 135 -24.78 -2.21 5.57
N PRO A 136 -24.29 -2.87 6.64
CA PRO A 136 -23.32 -2.28 7.57
C PRO A 136 -21.92 -2.19 6.97
N SER A 137 -21.03 -1.51 7.68
CA SER A 137 -19.60 -1.58 7.45
C SER A 137 -19.05 -2.75 8.26
N CYS A 138 -18.21 -3.58 7.67
CA CYS A 138 -17.65 -4.73 8.35
C CYS A 138 -16.13 -4.61 8.43
N SER A 139 -15.58 -4.96 9.59
CA SER A 139 -14.16 -5.30 9.71
C SER A 139 -13.98 -6.75 9.24
N VAL A 140 -13.01 -6.97 8.36
CA VAL A 140 -12.56 -8.29 7.93
C VAL A 140 -11.12 -8.45 8.37
N LEU A 141 -10.89 -9.29 9.38
CA LEU A 141 -9.57 -9.63 9.88
C LEU A 141 -9.06 -10.88 9.17
N MET A 142 -7.88 -10.78 8.56
CA MET A 142 -7.20 -11.85 7.86
C MET A 142 -5.90 -12.19 8.60
N THR A 143 -5.73 -13.48 8.93
CA THR A 143 -4.52 -14.01 9.55
C THR A 143 -3.86 -15.01 8.61
N LEU A 144 -2.61 -14.74 8.22
CA LEU A 144 -1.85 -15.55 7.29
C LEU A 144 -0.95 -16.53 8.03
N GLN A 145 -0.95 -17.79 7.60
CA GLN A 145 -0.10 -18.82 8.16
C GLN A 145 0.52 -19.65 7.04
N GLY A 146 1.85 -19.58 6.91
CA GLY A 146 2.58 -20.36 5.91
C GLY A 146 2.42 -21.86 6.06
N ARG A 147 2.45 -22.57 4.93
CA ARG A 147 2.41 -24.02 4.80
C ARG A 147 3.54 -24.49 3.89
N ALA A 148 3.71 -25.81 3.78
CA ALA A 148 4.76 -26.40 2.93
C ALA A 148 4.64 -26.02 1.44
N HIS A 149 3.42 -25.75 0.95
CA HIS A 149 3.13 -25.54 -0.47
C HIS A 149 2.38 -24.24 -0.77
N GLY A 150 2.29 -23.32 0.19
CA GLY A 150 1.50 -22.10 0.04
C GLY A 150 1.17 -21.47 1.39
N THR A 151 0.10 -20.70 1.44
CA THR A 151 -0.30 -19.92 2.61
C THR A 151 -1.81 -20.04 2.83
N ASP A 152 -2.20 -20.40 4.06
CA ASP A 152 -3.60 -20.29 4.50
C ASP A 152 -3.86 -18.87 5.01
N VAL A 153 -5.02 -18.33 4.67
CA VAL A 153 -5.51 -17.04 5.16
C VAL A 153 -6.86 -17.28 5.84
N PHE A 154 -6.87 -17.21 7.17
CA PHE A 154 -8.09 -17.33 7.97
C PHE A 154 -8.78 -15.97 8.03
N CYS A 155 -10.06 -15.90 7.65
CA CYS A 155 -10.80 -14.65 7.52
C CYS A 155 -11.97 -14.62 8.50
N GLU A 156 -11.99 -13.64 9.39
CA GLU A 156 -13.11 -13.37 10.29
C GLU A 156 -13.75 -12.05 9.91
N MET A 157 -15.07 -11.94 10.01
CA MET A 157 -15.79 -10.70 9.68
C MET A 157 -16.79 -10.34 10.77
N GLU A 158 -16.85 -9.05 11.12
CA GLU A 158 -17.78 -8.51 12.10
C GLU A 158 -18.36 -7.16 11.63
N SER A 159 -19.64 -6.93 11.88
CA SER A 159 -20.27 -5.62 11.69
C SER A 159 -19.77 -4.61 12.71
N ILE A 160 -19.30 -3.44 12.24
CA ILE A 160 -18.81 -2.37 13.11
C ILE A 160 -19.97 -1.69 13.84
N GLU A 161 -21.12 -1.55 13.18
CA GLU A 161 -22.32 -0.93 13.74
C GLU A 161 -23.12 -1.85 14.68
N ALA A 162 -22.60 -3.04 15.02
CA ALA A 162 -23.29 -4.09 15.79
C ALA A 162 -24.62 -4.57 15.17
N ASP A 163 -24.80 -4.36 13.87
CA ASP A 163 -25.85 -4.99 13.07
C ASP A 163 -25.52 -6.48 12.82
N PRO A 164 -26.49 -7.30 12.40
CA PRO A 164 -26.20 -8.67 11.99
C PRO A 164 -25.13 -8.71 10.88
N THR A 165 -24.00 -9.37 11.15
CA THR A 165 -22.91 -9.51 10.19
C THR A 165 -23.41 -10.24 8.93
N PRO A 166 -23.25 -9.64 7.73
CA PRO A 166 -23.54 -10.31 6.46
C PRO A 166 -22.66 -11.55 6.23
N SER A 167 -22.94 -12.31 5.17
CA SER A 167 -22.04 -13.38 4.76
C SER A 167 -20.69 -12.82 4.29
N ILE A 168 -19.59 -13.38 4.79
CA ILE A 168 -18.21 -13.04 4.35
C ILE A 168 -17.92 -13.52 2.92
N ARG A 169 -18.71 -14.47 2.41
CA ARG A 169 -18.45 -15.16 1.14
C ARG A 169 -18.20 -14.23 -0.06
N PRO A 170 -18.98 -13.16 -0.30
CA PRO A 170 -18.72 -12.26 -1.43
C PRO A 170 -17.38 -11.51 -1.33
N VAL A 171 -16.92 -11.24 -0.11
CA VAL A 171 -15.60 -10.65 0.15
C VAL A 171 -14.50 -11.63 -0.26
N LEU A 172 -14.61 -12.90 0.15
CA LEU A 172 -13.61 -13.93 -0.19
C LEU A 172 -13.59 -14.24 -1.69
N GLU A 173 -14.77 -14.34 -2.31
CA GLU A 173 -14.89 -14.53 -3.77
C GLU A 173 -14.20 -13.40 -4.53
N SER A 174 -14.42 -12.14 -4.13
CA SER A 174 -13.75 -10.99 -4.73
C SER A 174 -12.23 -11.00 -4.51
N LEU A 175 -11.75 -11.37 -3.32
CA LEU A 175 -10.31 -11.45 -3.04
C LEU A 175 -9.64 -12.53 -3.90
N VAL A 176 -10.25 -13.72 -3.99
CA VAL A 176 -9.75 -14.82 -4.83
C VAL A 176 -9.74 -14.43 -6.31
N GLU A 177 -10.80 -13.80 -6.81
CA GLU A 177 -10.86 -13.33 -8.20
C GLU A 177 -9.74 -12.33 -8.51
N GLN A 178 -9.47 -11.40 -7.59
CA GLN A 178 -8.40 -10.41 -7.77
C GLN A 178 -7.01 -11.04 -7.72
N LEU A 179 -6.76 -11.97 -6.82
CA LEU A 179 -5.50 -12.72 -6.74
C LEU A 179 -5.22 -13.50 -8.04
N ALA A 180 -6.27 -14.05 -8.65
CA ALA A 180 -6.22 -14.76 -9.93
C ALA A 180 -6.17 -13.83 -11.16
N SER A 181 -6.34 -12.52 -10.97
CA SER A 181 -6.29 -11.53 -12.05
C SER A 181 -4.87 -10.97 -12.23
N ARG A 182 -4.56 -10.51 -13.44
CA ARG A 182 -3.37 -9.69 -13.70
C ARG A 182 -3.70 -8.27 -13.25
N THR A 183 -3.19 -7.88 -12.08
CA THR A 183 -3.31 -6.52 -11.54
C THR A 183 -2.28 -5.60 -12.19
#